data_AF-A0A8B8BR50-F1
#
_entry.id   AF-A0A8B8BR50-F1
#
_cell.length_a   1.000
_cell.length_b   1.000
_cell.length_c   1.000
_cell.angle_alpha   90.00
_cell.angle_beta   90.00
_cell.angle_gamma   90.00
#
_symmetry.space_group_name_H-M   'P 1'
#
loop_
_entity.id
_entity.type
_entity.pdbx_description
1 polymer ?
#
loop_
_entity_poly.entity_id
_entity_poly.type
_entity_poly.pdbx_seq_one_letter_code
_entity_poly.pdbx_strand_id
1 'polypeptide(L)'
;MPNVAELCCCIFAVLHFTSNVLAYADLAVDGRYTNLTLYGGQCAVSDYGGQTALWRVDLGEVKRIHHVFIHYAAGNSVWDKNKSFPEYFLGFSVYISNTTNKEDGVLCFRDTNYTRATIPNPANITCPYHGRYIIYNNNMSHLPAQKFYSGKTGMYLCEVEVYGCPILGFYGENCSIPSPQSYFCHITEGTRLGCLAGYYGENCSLSCPQNCFCHSTEGTCLGCLPGYMGLDCNEKCGENTYGAECKQSCGRCSNGDPCHHVDGSCPSGCNAGAYGVKCKQSCGNCSSGDPCHHVDGSCPSGCNAGAYGVKCKQPCGNCSNGEPCNDVDGSCPSGCNAGAYGVTCKQPCGDCYNGDPCNDVDGTCPSGCDAGVYNGDKCDIECPEGIYGPNCQNNCSLHCAVSARCNVKTGKCTGGCQAGWKSSICDEKCGNNTYGVECKQSCGNCSNGEPCHHVNGSCPSGCDAGAYGVKCKQPCGNCSNGDPCNDVDGSCLFGCDNGVYGEKCDIECPAGRYGRDCDETCGDQCQGCNRFSGVCDLGCLPGWTGQRCDEPCTFGNNEFDQVNNMRLFSNFLFSL
;
A
#
# COMPACT_ATOMS: atom_id res chain seq x y z
N MET A 1 48.71 -33.69 -14.23
CA MET A 1 47.43 -34.18 -14.76
C MET A 1 46.81 -33.02 -15.51
N PRO A 2 46.71 -33.04 -16.85
CA PRO A 2 46.33 -31.84 -17.59
C PRO A 2 44.80 -31.65 -17.65
N ASN A 3 44.45 -30.38 -17.53
CA ASN A 3 43.20 -29.63 -17.70
C ASN A 3 42.01 -30.30 -18.40
N VAL A 4 40.85 -30.20 -17.76
CA VAL A 4 39.53 -30.53 -18.32
C VAL A 4 39.01 -29.31 -19.10
N ALA A 5 39.00 -29.43 -20.43
CA ALA A 5 38.11 -28.77 -21.40
C ALA A 5 38.09 -27.22 -21.53
N GLU A 6 39.10 -26.66 -22.22
CA GLU A 6 38.93 -25.45 -23.06
C GLU A 6 38.46 -25.89 -24.45
N LEU A 7 37.14 -25.91 -24.74
CA LEU A 7 36.59 -26.53 -25.97
C LEU A 7 35.44 -25.75 -26.66
N CYS A 8 35.39 -24.42 -26.53
CA CYS A 8 34.66 -23.47 -27.40
C CYS A 8 35.30 -22.07 -27.24
N CYS A 9 35.27 -21.19 -28.25
CA CYS A 9 35.75 -19.80 -28.07
C CYS A 9 34.74 -18.97 -27.26
N CYS A 10 35.21 -18.24 -26.24
CA CYS A 10 34.43 -17.19 -25.59
C CYS A 10 34.07 -16.11 -26.62
N ILE A 11 32.77 -15.85 -26.77
CA ILE A 11 32.26 -14.77 -27.60
C ILE A 11 32.16 -13.55 -26.69
N PHE A 12 33.14 -12.64 -26.77
CA PHE A 12 33.11 -11.38 -26.03
C PHE A 12 32.02 -10.46 -26.58
N ALA A 13 31.18 -9.95 -25.69
CA ALA A 13 30.11 -9.01 -26.01
C ALA A 13 30.53 -7.55 -25.77
N VAL A 14 29.96 -6.62 -26.54
CA VAL A 14 30.16 -5.17 -26.36
C VAL A 14 28.81 -4.52 -26.07
N LEU A 15 28.72 -3.75 -24.98
CA LEU A 15 27.48 -3.13 -24.52
C LEU A 15 27.14 -1.83 -25.26
N HIS A 16 25.88 -1.68 -25.68
CA HIS A 16 25.24 -0.40 -25.99
C HIS A 16 23.97 -0.24 -25.15
N PHE A 17 23.89 0.84 -24.36
CA PHE A 17 22.76 1.11 -23.46
C PHE A 17 21.66 1.95 -24.11
N THR A 18 20.41 1.59 -23.80
CA THR A 18 19.26 2.52 -23.77
C THR A 18 18.45 2.29 -22.48
N SER A 19 18.26 3.36 -21.70
CA SER A 19 17.43 3.52 -20.48
C SER A 19 18.13 3.51 -19.10
N ASN A 20 17.72 4.48 -18.27
CA ASN A 20 18.38 5.13 -17.13
C ASN A 20 18.12 4.49 -15.74
N VAL A 21 18.34 3.19 -15.50
CA VAL A 21 18.02 2.64 -14.15
C VAL A 21 19.04 1.67 -13.51
N LEU A 22 20.10 1.20 -14.17
CA LEU A 22 21.04 0.28 -13.50
C LEU A 22 22.49 0.68 -13.75
N ALA A 23 23.11 1.34 -12.77
CA ALA A 23 24.57 1.38 -12.68
C ALA A 23 25.07 -0.07 -12.45
N TYR A 24 26.17 -0.47 -13.10
CA TYR A 24 26.89 -1.74 -12.88
C TYR A 24 26.35 -3.02 -13.57
N ALA A 25 25.43 -2.93 -14.53
CA ALA A 25 24.98 -4.11 -15.30
C ALA A 25 26.07 -4.73 -16.20
N ASP A 26 27.08 -3.93 -16.53
CA ASP A 26 28.28 -4.29 -17.28
C ASP A 26 29.20 -5.25 -16.52
N LEU A 27 29.15 -5.26 -15.18
CA LEU A 27 29.96 -6.16 -14.35
C LEU A 27 29.64 -7.64 -14.57
N ALA A 28 28.48 -7.99 -15.13
CA ALA A 28 28.14 -9.38 -15.43
C ALA A 28 28.84 -9.93 -16.68
N VAL A 29 29.57 -9.11 -17.44
CA VAL A 29 30.25 -9.50 -18.69
C VAL A 29 31.63 -8.84 -18.80
N ASP A 30 32.21 -8.41 -17.68
CA ASP A 30 33.50 -7.73 -17.63
C ASP A 30 34.69 -8.71 -17.55
N GLY A 31 34.42 -10.02 -17.48
CA GLY A 31 35.41 -11.08 -17.37
C GLY A 31 36.00 -11.21 -15.97
N ARG A 32 35.39 -10.61 -14.93
CA ARG A 32 35.92 -10.57 -13.56
C ARG A 32 34.95 -11.21 -12.57
N TYR A 33 35.19 -12.46 -12.23
CA TYR A 33 34.37 -13.21 -11.26
C TYR A 33 35.19 -13.93 -10.18
N THR A 34 36.40 -13.45 -9.93
CA THR A 34 37.27 -13.96 -8.84
C THR A 34 36.70 -13.70 -7.44
N ASN A 35 35.88 -12.66 -7.27
CA ASN A 35 35.27 -12.25 -6.02
C ASN A 35 33.74 -12.23 -6.16
N LEU A 36 33.12 -13.40 -5.97
CA LEU A 36 31.66 -13.60 -6.09
C LEU A 36 30.85 -13.04 -4.90
N THR A 37 31.42 -12.15 -4.09
CA THR A 37 30.67 -11.53 -2.99
C THR A 37 29.76 -10.41 -3.51
N LEU A 38 28.54 -10.31 -2.97
CA LEU A 38 27.52 -9.32 -3.37
C LEU A 38 28.04 -7.88 -3.44
N TYR A 39 28.93 -7.50 -2.52
CA TYR A 39 29.52 -6.17 -2.42
C TYR A 39 31.01 -6.16 -2.83
N GLY A 40 31.48 -7.22 -3.47
CA GLY A 40 32.86 -7.38 -3.94
C GLY A 40 33.21 -6.54 -5.17
N GLY A 41 32.23 -5.83 -5.74
CA GLY A 41 32.40 -4.96 -6.91
C GLY A 41 32.56 -5.70 -8.24
N GLN A 42 32.24 -6.99 -8.28
CA GLN A 42 32.37 -7.89 -9.45
C GLN A 42 31.03 -8.56 -9.82
N CYS A 43 29.90 -8.00 -9.36
CA CYS A 43 28.59 -8.55 -9.66
C CYS A 43 27.60 -7.43 -10.02
N ALA A 44 26.83 -7.66 -11.07
CA ALA A 44 25.69 -6.84 -11.44
C ALA A 44 24.54 -7.10 -10.46
N VAL A 45 24.26 -6.09 -9.64
CA VAL A 45 23.24 -6.14 -8.57
C VAL A 45 22.11 -5.16 -8.87
N SER A 46 20.85 -5.62 -8.80
CA SER A 46 19.68 -4.72 -8.86
C SER A 46 19.13 -4.41 -7.46
N ASP A 47 18.40 -3.29 -7.34
CA ASP A 47 17.72 -2.90 -6.10
C ASP A 47 16.75 -3.98 -5.57
N TYR A 48 16.66 -4.06 -4.24
CA TYR A 48 15.87 -5.06 -3.51
C TYR A 48 14.36 -4.79 -3.67
N GLY A 49 13.58 -5.79 -4.11
CA GLY A 49 12.11 -5.78 -3.97
C GLY A 49 11.27 -5.85 -5.26
N GLY A 50 11.86 -6.11 -6.43
CA GLY A 50 11.10 -6.34 -7.66
C GLY A 50 10.43 -7.72 -7.74
N GLN A 51 9.39 -7.86 -8.59
CA GLN A 51 8.76 -9.15 -8.93
C GLN A 51 9.38 -9.81 -10.18
N THR A 52 10.20 -9.08 -10.92
CA THR A 52 10.86 -9.55 -12.14
C THR A 52 12.24 -8.92 -12.25
N ALA A 53 13.26 -9.74 -12.53
CA ALA A 53 14.61 -9.31 -12.83
C ALA A 53 14.94 -9.66 -14.30
N LEU A 54 15.27 -8.66 -15.10
CA LEU A 54 15.59 -8.80 -16.52
C LEU A 54 17.00 -8.27 -16.78
N TRP A 55 17.82 -9.08 -17.41
CA TRP A 55 19.16 -8.72 -17.86
C TRP A 55 19.36 -9.16 -19.30
N ARG A 56 20.14 -8.40 -20.07
CA ARG A 56 20.48 -8.77 -21.45
C ARG A 56 21.86 -8.29 -21.84
N VAL A 57 22.48 -9.01 -22.76
CA VAL A 57 23.75 -8.63 -23.39
C VAL A 57 23.63 -8.70 -24.91
N ASP A 58 24.25 -7.73 -25.59
CA ASP A 58 24.37 -7.68 -27.06
C ASP A 58 25.71 -8.28 -27.49
N LEU A 59 25.68 -9.35 -28.27
CA LEU A 59 26.87 -10.01 -28.83
C LEU A 59 27.47 -9.23 -30.02
N GLY A 60 26.91 -8.06 -30.35
CA GLY A 60 27.31 -7.18 -31.46
C GLY A 60 26.67 -7.59 -32.80
N GLU A 61 26.70 -8.88 -33.11
CA GLU A 61 26.10 -9.47 -34.31
C GLU A 61 25.42 -10.81 -34.00
N VAL A 62 24.75 -11.41 -34.99
CA VAL A 62 24.12 -12.73 -34.80
C VAL A 62 25.22 -13.78 -34.75
N LYS A 63 25.38 -14.39 -33.57
CA LYS A 63 26.38 -15.43 -33.31
C LYS A 63 25.71 -16.79 -33.15
N ARG A 64 26.50 -17.85 -33.30
CA ARG A 64 26.06 -19.22 -33.03
C ARG A 64 26.49 -19.61 -31.63
N ILE A 65 25.52 -19.70 -30.72
CA ILE A 65 25.73 -19.98 -29.30
C ILE A 65 25.65 -21.49 -29.10
N HIS A 66 26.51 -22.05 -28.26
CA HIS A 66 26.49 -23.46 -27.83
C HIS A 66 26.02 -23.58 -26.39
N HIS A 67 26.65 -22.81 -25.50
CA HIS A 67 26.33 -22.82 -24.09
C HIS A 67 26.54 -21.45 -23.47
N VAL A 68 25.81 -21.23 -22.38
CA VAL A 68 25.87 -20.03 -21.54
C VAL A 68 26.21 -20.50 -20.14
N PHE A 69 27.33 -20.02 -19.60
CA PHE A 69 27.64 -20.16 -18.19
C PHE A 69 27.17 -18.94 -17.43
N ILE A 70 26.56 -19.17 -16.27
CA ILE A 70 26.15 -18.10 -15.36
C ILE A 70 26.84 -18.32 -14.02
N HIS A 71 27.73 -17.41 -13.67
CA HIS A 71 28.31 -17.28 -12.35
C HIS A 71 27.40 -16.38 -11.51
N TYR A 72 26.86 -16.95 -10.45
CA TYR A 72 26.04 -16.22 -9.50
C TYR A 72 26.90 -15.68 -8.37
N ALA A 73 26.39 -14.64 -7.70
CA ALA A 73 26.94 -14.26 -6.42
C ALA A 73 26.94 -15.47 -5.47
N ALA A 74 28.04 -15.67 -4.77
CA ALA A 74 28.24 -16.70 -3.77
C ALA A 74 29.07 -16.06 -2.65
N GLY A 75 28.38 -15.48 -1.66
CA GLY A 75 29.06 -14.82 -0.55
C GLY A 75 29.95 -15.79 0.23
N ASN A 76 31.27 -15.76 -0.01
CA ASN A 76 32.37 -16.46 0.70
C ASN A 76 32.11 -17.91 1.22
N SER A 77 31.12 -18.64 0.71
CA SER A 77 30.63 -19.86 1.34
C SER A 77 29.92 -20.77 0.33
N VAL A 78 30.14 -22.08 0.48
CA VAL A 78 29.49 -23.13 -0.31
C VAL A 78 27.97 -23.06 -0.12
N TRP A 79 27.22 -23.11 -1.22
CA TRP A 79 25.75 -23.10 -1.20
C TRP A 79 25.24 -24.33 -0.42
N ASP A 80 24.52 -24.09 0.68
CA ASP A 80 23.93 -25.15 1.50
C ASP A 80 22.40 -24.94 1.66
N LYS A 81 21.72 -26.01 2.07
CA LYS A 81 20.25 -26.04 2.27
C LYS A 81 19.73 -25.10 3.38
N ASN A 82 20.62 -24.55 4.21
CA ASN A 82 20.29 -23.72 5.37
C ASN A 82 20.42 -22.23 5.10
N LYS A 83 20.94 -21.81 3.93
CA LYS A 83 21.03 -20.41 3.52
C LYS A 83 19.89 -20.02 2.59
N SER A 84 19.30 -18.85 2.83
CA SER A 84 18.23 -18.27 2.01
C SER A 84 18.73 -17.78 0.64
N PHE A 85 20.02 -17.47 0.51
CA PHE A 85 20.54 -16.77 -0.66
C PHE A 85 20.31 -17.45 -2.03
N PRO A 86 20.44 -18.78 -2.20
CA PRO A 86 20.16 -19.44 -3.48
C PRO A 86 18.70 -19.33 -3.96
N GLU A 87 17.76 -18.94 -3.08
CA GLU A 87 16.34 -18.86 -3.42
C GLU A 87 16.02 -17.74 -4.41
N TYR A 88 16.82 -16.67 -4.43
CA TYR A 88 16.63 -15.55 -5.36
C TYR A 88 16.91 -15.90 -6.82
N PHE A 89 17.59 -17.01 -7.09
CA PHE A 89 17.98 -17.44 -8.44
C PHE A 89 17.06 -18.50 -9.03
N LEU A 90 16.16 -19.09 -8.24
CA LEU A 90 15.28 -20.15 -8.69
C LEU A 90 14.20 -19.62 -9.66
N GLY A 91 13.79 -20.46 -10.61
CA GLY A 91 12.73 -20.13 -11.58
C GLY A 91 13.17 -19.26 -12.75
N PHE A 92 14.47 -19.00 -12.90
CA PHE A 92 15.00 -18.21 -13.99
C PHE A 92 14.84 -18.87 -15.35
N SER A 93 14.88 -18.06 -16.40
CA SER A 93 14.82 -18.48 -17.79
C SER A 93 15.86 -17.74 -18.61
N VAL A 94 16.42 -18.41 -19.60
CA VAL A 94 17.40 -17.83 -20.54
C VAL A 94 16.83 -17.92 -21.95
N TYR A 95 16.84 -16.79 -22.64
CA TYR A 95 16.38 -16.65 -24.02
C TYR A 95 17.53 -16.21 -24.92
N ILE A 96 17.48 -16.66 -26.17
CA ILE A 96 18.33 -16.18 -27.25
C ILE A 96 17.43 -15.44 -28.25
N SER A 97 17.72 -14.18 -28.53
CA SER A 97 16.90 -13.34 -29.41
C SER A 97 17.75 -12.60 -30.46
N ASN A 98 17.14 -12.26 -31.59
CA ASN A 98 17.73 -11.34 -32.57
C ASN A 98 17.29 -9.90 -32.32
N THR A 99 16.32 -9.69 -31.43
CA THR A 99 15.84 -8.37 -31.00
C THR A 99 16.14 -8.16 -29.53
N THR A 100 15.88 -6.94 -29.06
CA THR A 100 16.05 -6.58 -27.65
C THR A 100 14.91 -7.10 -26.76
N ASN A 101 13.88 -7.75 -27.35
CA ASN A 101 12.70 -8.29 -26.67
C ASN A 101 12.82 -9.82 -26.53
N LYS A 102 12.45 -10.34 -25.35
CA LYS A 102 12.49 -11.78 -25.06
C LYS A 102 11.39 -12.57 -25.77
N GLU A 103 10.25 -11.94 -26.04
CA GLU A 103 9.10 -12.61 -26.67
C GLU A 103 9.34 -12.94 -28.15
N ASP A 104 10.29 -12.26 -28.79
CA ASP A 104 10.72 -12.54 -30.17
C ASP A 104 11.81 -13.63 -30.23
N GLY A 105 12.29 -14.10 -29.07
CA GLY A 105 13.41 -15.01 -28.92
C GLY A 105 13.02 -16.45 -28.65
N VAL A 106 14.00 -17.34 -28.69
CA VAL A 106 13.85 -18.76 -28.35
C VAL A 106 14.15 -18.97 -26.87
N LEU A 107 13.22 -19.60 -26.15
CA LEU A 107 13.45 -20.05 -24.77
C LEU A 107 14.44 -21.21 -24.78
N CYS A 108 15.64 -20.98 -24.28
CA CYS A 108 16.72 -21.97 -24.29
C CYS A 108 16.72 -22.84 -23.03
N PHE A 109 16.42 -22.22 -21.90
CA PHE A 109 16.35 -22.91 -20.63
C PHE A 109 15.32 -22.25 -19.72
N ARG A 110 14.61 -23.09 -18.96
CA ARG A 110 13.72 -22.65 -17.89
C ARG A 110 13.93 -23.54 -16.69
N ASP A 111 14.31 -22.93 -15.58
CA ASP A 111 14.37 -23.64 -14.31
C ASP A 111 12.95 -23.98 -13.84
N THR A 112 12.69 -25.27 -13.72
CA THR A 112 11.48 -25.83 -13.11
C THR A 112 11.79 -26.79 -11.96
N ASN A 113 13.05 -27.23 -11.86
CA ASN A 113 13.46 -28.39 -11.07
C ASN A 113 14.50 -28.07 -10.00
N TYR A 114 15.23 -26.96 -10.10
CA TYR A 114 16.21 -26.61 -9.09
C TYR A 114 15.55 -26.27 -7.76
N THR A 115 16.35 -26.47 -6.71
CA THR A 115 16.01 -26.18 -5.32
C THR A 115 17.20 -25.43 -4.71
N ARG A 116 17.02 -24.85 -3.51
CA ARG A 116 18.11 -24.17 -2.78
C ARG A 116 19.36 -25.03 -2.61
N ALA A 117 19.21 -26.35 -2.61
CA ALA A 117 20.33 -27.29 -2.45
C ALA A 117 20.92 -27.80 -3.77
N THR A 118 20.23 -27.61 -4.91
CA THR A 118 20.57 -28.27 -6.18
C THR A 118 20.88 -27.32 -7.33
N ILE A 119 20.65 -26.02 -7.16
CA ILE A 119 21.03 -25.03 -8.18
C ILE A 119 22.58 -24.98 -8.29
N PRO A 120 23.17 -25.12 -9.48
CA PRO A 120 24.63 -25.09 -9.67
C PRO A 120 25.19 -23.66 -9.75
N ASN A 121 26.45 -23.49 -9.34
CA ASN A 121 27.24 -22.27 -9.59
C ASN A 121 28.67 -22.64 -10.01
N PRO A 122 29.08 -22.39 -11.27
CA PRO A 122 28.28 -21.78 -12.33
C PRO A 122 27.19 -22.71 -12.86
N ALA A 123 26.08 -22.13 -13.34
CA ALA A 123 25.10 -22.87 -14.11
C ALA A 123 25.57 -23.00 -15.55
N ASN A 124 25.71 -24.24 -16.04
CA ASN A 124 26.03 -24.54 -17.44
C ASN A 124 24.73 -24.84 -18.20
N ILE A 125 24.39 -23.96 -19.16
CA ILE A 125 23.15 -24.02 -19.90
C ILE A 125 23.46 -24.26 -21.38
N THR A 126 23.08 -25.43 -21.89
CA THR A 126 23.22 -25.75 -23.31
C THR A 126 22.14 -25.04 -24.11
N CYS A 127 22.54 -24.13 -25.00
CA CYS A 127 21.67 -23.25 -25.79
C CYS A 127 22.13 -23.19 -27.25
N PRO A 128 21.94 -24.26 -28.06
CA PRO A 128 22.51 -24.37 -29.41
C PRO A 128 21.71 -23.58 -30.46
N TYR A 129 21.50 -22.28 -30.24
CA TYR A 129 20.70 -21.39 -31.09
C TYR A 129 21.54 -20.25 -31.69
N HIS A 130 20.97 -19.62 -32.72
CA HIS A 130 21.52 -18.42 -33.32
C HIS A 130 20.86 -17.20 -32.71
N GLY A 131 21.66 -16.22 -32.28
CA GLY A 131 21.10 -14.99 -31.75
C GLY A 131 22.14 -13.90 -31.60
N ARG A 132 21.63 -12.68 -31.48
CA ARG A 132 22.44 -11.50 -31.16
C ARG A 132 22.38 -11.15 -29.68
N TYR A 133 21.26 -11.44 -29.01
CA TYR A 133 21.03 -11.10 -27.63
C TYR A 133 20.87 -12.35 -26.77
N ILE A 134 21.57 -12.40 -25.64
CA ILE A 134 21.26 -13.32 -24.53
C ILE A 134 20.42 -12.55 -23.52
N ILE A 135 19.28 -13.11 -23.13
CA ILE A 135 18.36 -12.47 -22.19
C ILE A 135 18.12 -13.41 -21.02
N TYR A 136 18.54 -12.98 -19.83
CA TYR A 136 18.21 -13.63 -18.56
C TYR A 136 16.96 -12.98 -17.98
N ASN A 137 15.97 -13.81 -17.62
CA ASN A 137 14.72 -13.36 -17.05
C ASN A 137 14.35 -14.24 -15.86
N ASN A 138 14.27 -13.65 -14.67
CA ASN A 138 13.70 -14.29 -13.49
C ASN A 138 12.36 -13.63 -13.15
N ASN A 139 11.27 -14.39 -13.21
CA ASN A 139 9.93 -13.92 -12.89
C ASN A 139 9.25 -14.90 -11.93
N MET A 140 8.91 -14.44 -10.73
CA MET A 140 8.36 -15.28 -9.67
C MET A 140 6.85 -15.55 -9.79
N SER A 141 6.14 -14.91 -10.73
CA SER A 141 4.68 -15.01 -10.87
C SER A 141 4.17 -16.38 -11.36
N HIS A 142 5.05 -17.27 -11.81
CA HIS A 142 4.69 -18.55 -12.46
C HIS A 142 4.94 -19.80 -11.60
N LEU A 143 5.43 -19.69 -10.36
CA LEU A 143 5.77 -20.84 -9.52
C LEU A 143 4.78 -21.08 -8.37
N PRO A 144 4.46 -22.35 -8.01
CA PRO A 144 3.54 -22.66 -6.92
C PRO A 144 4.02 -22.12 -5.57
N ALA A 145 3.09 -21.56 -4.78
CA ALA A 145 3.32 -20.88 -3.51
C ALA A 145 4.01 -21.72 -2.40
N GLN A 146 4.21 -23.03 -2.60
CA GLN A 146 4.82 -23.93 -1.61
C GLN A 146 6.36 -23.97 -1.62
N LYS A 147 7.04 -23.21 -2.48
CA LYS A 147 8.52 -23.15 -2.52
C LYS A 147 9.16 -21.86 -1.95
N PHE A 148 8.40 -20.85 -1.49
CA PHE A 148 8.99 -19.55 -1.10
C PHE A 148 8.36 -18.87 0.13
N TYR A 149 9.21 -18.30 0.99
CA TYR A 149 8.81 -17.53 2.18
C TYR A 149 8.95 -15.98 2.01
N SER A 150 9.59 -15.45 0.96
CA SER A 150 9.92 -14.00 0.90
C SER A 150 9.25 -13.16 -0.20
N GLY A 151 8.70 -13.72 -1.28
CA GLY A 151 8.01 -12.93 -2.33
C GLY A 151 8.85 -11.84 -3.05
N LYS A 152 10.19 -11.89 -2.98
CA LYS A 152 11.11 -10.88 -3.53
C LYS A 152 12.15 -11.53 -4.45
N THR A 153 12.46 -10.92 -5.60
CA THR A 153 13.54 -11.37 -6.51
C THR A 153 14.46 -10.20 -6.88
N GLY A 154 15.69 -10.51 -7.32
CA GLY A 154 16.73 -9.55 -7.66
C GLY A 154 17.76 -10.15 -8.62
N MET A 155 18.44 -9.30 -9.38
CA MET A 155 19.56 -9.67 -10.25
C MET A 155 20.84 -9.68 -9.43
N TYR A 156 21.55 -10.82 -9.35
CA TYR A 156 22.87 -10.94 -8.72
C TYR A 156 23.79 -11.83 -9.57
N LEU A 157 24.04 -11.38 -10.80
CA LEU A 157 24.90 -12.08 -11.77
C LEU A 157 26.31 -11.53 -11.65
N CYS A 158 27.32 -12.41 -11.50
CA CYS A 158 28.72 -11.99 -11.41
C CYS A 158 29.46 -12.17 -12.74
N GLU A 159 29.18 -13.22 -13.49
CA GLU A 159 29.69 -13.35 -14.86
C GLU A 159 28.72 -14.19 -15.70
N VAL A 160 28.57 -13.80 -16.96
CA VAL A 160 27.86 -14.56 -17.98
C VAL A 160 28.80 -14.80 -19.15
N GLU A 161 29.31 -16.02 -19.24
CA GLU A 161 30.19 -16.43 -20.33
C GLU A 161 29.36 -17.10 -21.43
N VAL A 162 29.49 -16.59 -22.65
CA VAL A 162 28.78 -17.12 -23.81
C VAL A 162 29.79 -17.79 -24.73
N TYR A 163 29.59 -19.08 -24.96
CA TYR A 163 30.48 -19.88 -25.77
C TYR A 163 29.79 -20.29 -27.05
N GLY A 164 30.54 -20.26 -28.13
CA GLY A 164 30.02 -20.65 -29.43
C GLY A 164 31.06 -20.44 -30.52
N CYS A 165 30.59 -20.41 -31.76
CA CYS A 165 31.47 -20.13 -32.89
C CYS A 165 31.43 -18.65 -33.26
N PRO A 166 32.57 -17.93 -33.21
CA PRO A 166 32.62 -16.51 -33.49
C PRO A 166 32.42 -16.19 -34.99
N ILE A 167 32.66 -17.18 -35.87
CA ILE A 167 32.53 -17.07 -37.32
C ILE A 167 31.24 -17.78 -37.76
N LEU A 168 30.37 -17.05 -38.44
CA LEU A 168 29.15 -17.59 -39.06
C LEU A 168 29.52 -18.66 -40.10
N GLY A 169 28.84 -19.81 -40.04
CA GLY A 169 29.04 -20.89 -41.00
C GLY A 169 30.20 -21.84 -40.67
N PHE A 170 30.63 -21.95 -39.40
CA PHE A 170 31.58 -22.98 -38.96
C PHE A 170 31.07 -23.77 -37.73
N TYR A 171 31.52 -25.02 -37.57
CA TYR A 171 31.15 -25.99 -36.54
C TYR A 171 32.35 -26.85 -36.12
N GLY A 172 32.13 -27.77 -35.18
CA GLY A 172 33.14 -28.64 -34.58
C GLY A 172 33.72 -28.04 -33.30
N GLU A 173 34.37 -28.88 -32.49
CA GLU A 173 34.93 -28.50 -31.17
C GLU A 173 35.87 -27.27 -31.22
N ASN A 174 36.51 -27.01 -32.36
CA ASN A 174 37.40 -25.87 -32.59
C ASN A 174 36.85 -24.83 -33.59
N CYS A 175 35.55 -24.86 -33.92
CA CYS A 175 34.90 -23.95 -34.87
C CYS A 175 35.65 -23.80 -36.21
N SER A 176 36.30 -24.88 -36.66
CA SER A 176 37.18 -24.90 -37.83
C SER A 176 36.58 -25.66 -39.01
N ILE A 177 35.43 -26.32 -38.82
CA ILE A 177 34.76 -27.10 -39.86
C ILE A 177 33.70 -26.21 -40.54
N PRO A 178 33.80 -25.88 -41.84
CA PRO A 178 32.81 -25.06 -42.50
C PRO A 178 31.44 -25.78 -42.57
N SER A 179 30.41 -25.12 -42.05
CA SER A 179 28.99 -25.48 -42.18
C SER A 179 28.49 -25.09 -43.57
N PRO A 180 27.72 -25.95 -44.26
CA PRO A 180 27.16 -25.61 -45.55
C PRO A 180 26.18 -24.43 -45.49
N GLN A 181 26.12 -23.65 -46.57
CA GLN A 181 25.39 -22.36 -46.65
C GLN A 181 23.86 -22.46 -46.53
N SER A 182 23.30 -23.68 -46.51
CA SER A 182 21.85 -23.88 -46.59
C SER A 182 21.21 -24.55 -45.37
N TYR A 183 21.99 -25.01 -44.39
CA TYR A 183 21.47 -25.62 -43.15
C TYR A 183 22.32 -25.35 -41.92
N PHE A 184 21.68 -25.36 -40.75
CA PHE A 184 22.38 -25.27 -39.48
C PHE A 184 22.62 -26.67 -38.91
N CYS A 185 23.86 -26.90 -38.51
CA CYS A 185 24.31 -28.17 -37.96
C CYS A 185 24.22 -28.14 -36.42
N HIS A 186 24.49 -29.25 -35.76
CA HIS A 186 24.86 -29.32 -34.35
C HIS A 186 26.29 -28.79 -34.19
N ILE A 187 26.56 -28.07 -33.11
CA ILE A 187 27.80 -27.27 -33.00
C ILE A 187 29.04 -28.12 -32.73
N THR A 188 28.89 -29.29 -32.11
CA THR A 188 29.99 -30.27 -31.91
C THR A 188 30.00 -31.35 -32.99
N GLU A 189 28.85 -31.98 -33.24
CA GLU A 189 28.74 -33.18 -34.08
C GLU A 189 28.56 -32.89 -35.58
N GLY A 190 28.16 -31.68 -35.95
CA GLY A 190 27.85 -31.36 -37.35
C GLY A 190 26.55 -31.97 -37.88
N THR A 191 25.78 -32.67 -37.06
CA THR A 191 24.49 -33.29 -37.43
C THR A 191 23.47 -32.22 -37.82
N ARG A 192 22.75 -32.38 -38.93
CA ARG A 192 21.78 -31.37 -39.39
C ARG A 192 20.67 -31.21 -38.35
N LEU A 193 20.50 -29.99 -37.83
CA LEU A 193 19.42 -29.65 -36.90
C LEU A 193 18.23 -29.00 -37.62
N GLY A 194 18.46 -28.39 -38.79
CA GLY A 194 17.41 -27.81 -39.63
C GLY A 194 17.98 -26.95 -40.76
N CYS A 195 17.10 -26.33 -41.56
CA CYS A 195 17.50 -25.50 -42.70
C CYS A 195 17.70 -24.03 -42.30
N LEU A 196 18.65 -23.35 -42.94
CA LEU A 196 18.83 -21.90 -42.75
C LEU A 196 17.61 -21.15 -43.32
N ALA A 197 17.33 -19.96 -42.79
CA ALA A 197 16.20 -19.14 -43.23
C ALA A 197 16.23 -18.94 -44.76
N GLY A 198 15.12 -19.26 -45.43
CA GLY A 198 15.03 -19.24 -46.89
C GLY A 198 15.31 -20.58 -47.58
N TYR A 199 15.54 -21.67 -46.85
CA TYR A 199 15.74 -23.02 -47.40
C TYR A 199 14.88 -24.08 -46.68
N TYR A 200 14.51 -25.15 -47.39
CA TYR A 200 13.73 -26.27 -46.87
C TYR A 200 14.05 -27.62 -47.55
N GLY A 201 13.41 -28.67 -47.04
CA GLY A 201 13.50 -30.04 -47.53
C GLY A 201 14.53 -30.85 -46.75
N GLU A 202 14.52 -32.17 -46.92
CA GLU A 202 15.40 -33.08 -46.15
C GLU A 202 16.88 -32.69 -46.26
N ASN A 203 17.28 -32.12 -47.40
CA ASN A 203 18.64 -31.64 -47.67
C ASN A 203 18.84 -30.13 -47.67
N CYS A 204 17.83 -29.35 -47.30
CA CYS A 204 17.88 -27.89 -47.30
C CYS A 204 18.44 -27.31 -48.60
N SER A 205 18.17 -27.98 -49.72
CA SER A 205 18.67 -27.59 -51.04
C SER A 205 17.61 -26.86 -51.87
N LEU A 206 16.38 -26.84 -51.35
CA LEU A 206 15.24 -26.15 -51.95
C LEU A 206 15.10 -24.79 -51.28
N SER A 207 14.97 -23.72 -52.07
CA SER A 207 14.73 -22.38 -51.54
C SER A 207 13.26 -22.21 -51.17
N CYS A 208 12.96 -21.60 -50.03
CA CYS A 208 11.61 -21.23 -49.63
C CYS A 208 10.92 -20.40 -50.74
N PRO A 209 9.59 -20.49 -50.86
CA PRO A 209 8.81 -19.56 -51.68
C PRO A 209 9.17 -18.09 -51.37
N GLN A 210 9.03 -17.22 -52.37
CA GLN A 210 9.47 -15.83 -52.26
C GLN A 210 8.69 -15.09 -51.15
N ASN A 211 9.39 -14.23 -50.40
CA ASN A 211 8.80 -13.40 -49.33
C ASN A 211 8.08 -14.17 -48.21
N CYS A 212 8.40 -15.46 -47.99
CA CYS A 212 7.82 -16.23 -46.91
C CYS A 212 8.84 -16.82 -45.93
N PHE A 213 8.39 -17.04 -44.70
CA PHE A 213 8.97 -18.01 -43.78
C PHE A 213 8.33 -19.36 -44.05
N CYS A 214 9.12 -20.35 -44.50
CA CYS A 214 8.60 -21.66 -44.85
C CYS A 214 8.97 -22.75 -43.85
N HIS A 215 8.13 -23.78 -43.74
CA HIS A 215 8.38 -24.96 -42.92
C HIS A 215 9.64 -25.68 -43.41
N SER A 216 10.54 -26.02 -42.48
CA SER A 216 11.88 -26.51 -42.80
C SER A 216 11.90 -27.86 -43.54
N THR A 217 10.85 -28.68 -43.42
CA THR A 217 10.75 -29.98 -44.13
C THR A 217 9.83 -29.94 -45.34
N GLU A 218 8.71 -29.22 -45.26
CA GLU A 218 7.63 -29.26 -46.25
C GLU A 218 7.68 -28.10 -47.25
N GLY A 219 8.37 -27.01 -46.90
CA GLY A 219 8.40 -25.78 -47.72
C GLY A 219 7.08 -25.00 -47.72
N THR A 220 6.10 -25.44 -46.92
CA THR A 220 4.81 -24.75 -46.74
C THR A 220 5.04 -23.39 -46.07
N CYS A 221 4.42 -22.35 -46.63
CA CYS A 221 4.50 -20.99 -46.10
C CYS A 221 3.80 -20.94 -44.73
N LEU A 222 4.56 -20.66 -43.66
CA LEU A 222 4.06 -20.51 -42.29
C LEU A 222 3.63 -19.07 -41.99
N GLY A 223 4.16 -18.10 -42.75
CA GLY A 223 3.86 -16.68 -42.63
C GLY A 223 4.72 -15.84 -43.57
N CYS A 224 4.32 -14.59 -43.80
CA CYS A 224 5.01 -13.70 -44.73
C CYS A 224 6.16 -12.94 -44.07
N LEU A 225 7.21 -12.65 -44.85
CA LEU A 225 8.23 -11.69 -44.47
C LEU A 225 7.59 -10.30 -44.24
N PRO A 226 8.16 -9.45 -43.38
CA PRO A 226 7.64 -8.10 -43.16
C PRO A 226 7.46 -7.31 -44.45
N GLY A 227 6.31 -6.67 -44.60
CA GLY A 227 5.94 -5.91 -45.79
C GLY A 227 5.18 -6.68 -46.86
N TYR A 228 4.82 -7.92 -46.59
CA TYR A 228 4.06 -8.80 -47.48
C TYR A 228 2.89 -9.48 -46.76
N MET A 229 1.84 -9.80 -47.51
CA MET A 229 0.63 -10.48 -47.07
C MET A 229 0.07 -11.40 -48.19
N GLY A 230 -1.05 -12.06 -47.90
CA GLY A 230 -1.66 -13.05 -48.80
C GLY A 230 -1.26 -14.49 -48.47
N LEU A 231 -1.94 -15.46 -49.09
CA LEU A 231 -1.73 -16.89 -48.85
C LEU A 231 -0.38 -17.39 -49.36
N ASP A 232 0.17 -16.72 -50.37
CA ASP A 232 1.45 -17.01 -51.01
C ASP A 232 2.52 -15.94 -50.74
N CYS A 233 2.20 -14.93 -49.93
CA CYS A 233 3.08 -13.81 -49.56
C CYS A 233 3.60 -12.96 -50.74
N ASN A 234 2.85 -12.94 -51.85
CA ASN A 234 3.21 -12.15 -53.03
C ASN A 234 2.61 -10.73 -53.01
N GLU A 235 1.62 -10.46 -52.15
CA GLU A 235 1.00 -9.15 -52.04
C GLU A 235 1.82 -8.26 -51.11
N LYS A 236 2.18 -7.05 -51.54
CA LYS A 236 2.81 -6.05 -50.66
C LYS A 236 1.76 -5.50 -49.70
N CYS A 237 2.19 -5.01 -48.53
CA CYS A 237 1.31 -4.27 -47.65
C CYS A 237 0.66 -3.08 -48.37
N GLY A 238 -0.62 -2.81 -48.05
CA GLY A 238 -1.37 -1.70 -48.65
C GLY A 238 -0.76 -0.34 -48.32
N GLU A 239 -1.16 0.70 -49.08
CA GLU A 239 -0.53 2.03 -49.12
C GLU A 239 -0.29 2.70 -47.76
N ASN A 240 -1.09 2.36 -46.73
CA ASN A 240 -1.00 2.94 -45.39
C ASN A 240 -0.54 1.94 -44.30
N THR A 241 -0.01 0.80 -44.68
CA THR A 241 0.39 -0.27 -43.77
C THR A 241 1.77 -0.84 -44.07
N TYR A 242 2.48 -1.34 -43.06
CA TYR A 242 3.80 -1.93 -43.21
C TYR A 242 4.10 -2.99 -42.13
N GLY A 243 5.25 -3.65 -42.28
CA GLY A 243 5.80 -4.57 -41.27
C GLY A 243 5.18 -5.96 -41.33
N ALA A 244 5.39 -6.77 -40.29
CA ALA A 244 4.85 -8.12 -40.22
C ALA A 244 3.31 -8.11 -40.26
N GLU A 245 2.74 -8.95 -41.13
CA GLU A 245 1.29 -9.07 -41.36
C GLU A 245 0.59 -7.74 -41.71
N CYS A 246 1.34 -6.71 -42.14
CA CYS A 246 0.80 -5.38 -42.45
C CYS A 246 -0.02 -4.73 -41.32
N LYS A 247 0.29 -5.07 -40.06
CA LYS A 247 -0.45 -4.56 -38.89
C LYS A 247 -0.05 -3.15 -38.48
N GLN A 248 1.09 -2.63 -38.94
CA GLN A 248 1.56 -1.30 -38.54
C GLN A 248 1.06 -0.24 -39.52
N SER A 249 0.54 0.88 -39.01
CA SER A 249 0.11 2.01 -39.82
C SER A 249 1.27 2.95 -40.18
N CYS A 250 1.29 3.44 -41.42
CA CYS A 250 2.19 4.49 -41.90
C CYS A 250 2.00 5.80 -41.11
N GLY A 251 3.04 6.64 -41.06
CA GLY A 251 2.93 8.00 -40.52
C GLY A 251 2.44 9.00 -41.57
N ARG A 252 2.61 10.30 -41.29
CA ARG A 252 2.18 11.39 -42.17
C ARG A 252 3.25 11.68 -43.24
N CYS A 253 3.49 10.73 -44.15
CA CYS A 253 4.43 10.92 -45.27
C CYS A 253 3.98 12.05 -46.20
N SER A 254 4.93 12.79 -46.78
CA SER A 254 4.68 13.90 -47.70
C SER A 254 3.76 13.52 -48.86
N ASN A 255 2.87 14.42 -49.27
CA ASN A 255 2.07 14.33 -50.50
C ASN A 255 1.19 13.07 -50.66
N GLY A 256 0.96 12.32 -49.59
CA GLY A 256 0.19 11.06 -49.65
C GLY A 256 0.98 9.89 -50.24
N ASP A 257 2.31 10.02 -50.38
CA ASP A 257 3.15 8.91 -50.82
C ASP A 257 3.09 7.75 -49.81
N PRO A 258 2.92 6.49 -50.28
CA PRO A 258 2.88 5.34 -49.39
C PRO A 258 4.22 5.16 -48.68
N CYS A 259 4.15 4.84 -47.39
CA CYS A 259 5.37 4.53 -46.66
C CYS A 259 5.97 3.21 -47.16
N HIS A 260 7.26 3.04 -46.94
CA HIS A 260 7.96 1.83 -47.36
C HIS A 260 7.36 0.61 -46.67
N HIS A 261 6.82 -0.33 -47.46
CA HIS A 261 5.98 -1.42 -46.97
C HIS A 261 6.68 -2.35 -45.97
N VAL A 262 8.02 -2.42 -45.94
CA VAL A 262 8.76 -3.29 -44.99
C VAL A 262 8.96 -2.61 -43.64
N ASP A 263 9.49 -1.38 -43.62
CA ASP A 263 9.97 -0.71 -42.40
C ASP A 263 9.17 0.53 -42.01
N GLY A 264 8.27 0.99 -42.88
CA GLY A 264 7.40 2.13 -42.67
C GLY A 264 8.08 3.49 -42.78
N SER A 265 9.25 3.56 -43.40
CA SER A 265 9.94 4.83 -43.65
C SER A 265 9.23 5.66 -44.73
N CYS A 266 9.35 6.99 -44.68
CA CYS A 266 8.77 7.91 -45.67
C CYS A 266 9.89 8.48 -46.56
N PRO A 267 10.12 7.96 -47.78
CA PRO A 267 11.24 8.38 -48.63
C PRO A 267 11.17 9.86 -49.04
N SER A 268 9.95 10.36 -49.26
CA SER A 268 9.67 11.75 -49.65
C SER A 268 9.61 12.73 -48.47
N GLY A 269 9.98 12.29 -47.27
CA GLY A 269 9.90 13.08 -46.04
C GLY A 269 8.49 13.13 -45.44
N CYS A 270 8.26 14.14 -44.59
CA CYS A 270 7.05 14.28 -43.78
C CYS A 270 6.20 15.48 -44.18
N ASN A 271 4.87 15.33 -44.06
CA ASN A 271 3.95 16.46 -44.12
C ASN A 271 4.23 17.46 -42.99
N ALA A 272 3.86 18.73 -43.22
CA ALA A 272 3.95 19.79 -42.23
C ALA A 272 3.32 19.37 -40.89
N GLY A 273 4.04 19.61 -39.80
CA GLY A 273 3.62 19.21 -38.46
C GLY A 273 4.05 17.80 -38.03
N ALA A 274 4.74 17.04 -38.90
CA ALA A 274 5.31 15.73 -38.56
C ALA A 274 6.81 15.64 -38.86
N TYR A 275 7.52 14.77 -38.12
CA TYR A 275 8.94 14.50 -38.34
C TYR A 275 9.33 13.05 -38.01
N GLY A 276 10.58 12.72 -38.32
CA GLY A 276 11.21 11.41 -38.12
C GLY A 276 11.14 10.55 -39.37
N VAL A 277 11.99 9.52 -39.45
CA VAL A 277 12.10 8.66 -40.65
C VAL A 277 10.78 7.98 -41.05
N LYS A 278 9.85 7.78 -40.10
CA LYS A 278 8.50 7.22 -40.33
C LYS A 278 7.38 8.26 -40.24
N CYS A 279 7.69 9.54 -40.04
CA CYS A 279 6.74 10.66 -39.88
C CYS A 279 5.62 10.41 -38.85
N LYS A 280 5.96 9.72 -37.75
CA LYS A 280 5.02 9.42 -36.65
C LYS A 280 5.07 10.45 -35.51
N GLN A 281 6.13 11.26 -35.45
CA GLN A 281 6.29 12.26 -34.40
C GLN A 281 5.66 13.57 -34.81
N SER A 282 4.99 14.26 -33.88
CA SER A 282 4.45 15.60 -34.09
C SER A 282 5.50 16.68 -33.79
N CYS A 283 5.54 17.73 -34.62
CA CYS A 283 6.30 18.96 -34.34
C CYS A 283 5.81 19.60 -33.02
N GLY A 284 6.71 20.35 -32.35
CA GLY A 284 6.29 21.22 -31.25
C GLY A 284 5.76 22.57 -31.74
N ASN A 285 5.68 23.52 -30.83
CA ASN A 285 5.12 24.85 -31.07
C ASN A 285 6.17 25.80 -31.71
N CYS A 286 6.65 25.46 -32.91
CA CYS A 286 7.63 26.28 -33.64
C CYS A 286 7.03 27.63 -34.07
N SER A 287 7.87 28.67 -34.11
CA SER A 287 7.50 30.02 -34.55
C SER A 287 6.70 30.03 -35.86
N SER A 288 5.64 30.83 -35.89
CA SER A 288 4.69 30.90 -37.01
C SER A 288 5.38 31.28 -38.32
N GLY A 289 5.61 30.31 -39.20
CA GLY A 289 6.17 30.54 -40.55
C GLY A 289 6.97 29.37 -41.10
N ASP A 290 7.70 28.64 -40.25
CA ASP A 290 8.58 27.55 -40.68
C ASP A 290 8.17 26.20 -40.07
N PRO A 291 7.96 25.16 -40.88
CA PRO A 291 7.72 23.82 -40.37
C PRO A 291 8.96 23.29 -39.64
N CYS A 292 8.75 22.46 -38.62
CA CYS A 292 9.86 21.80 -37.95
C CYS A 292 10.65 20.92 -38.93
N HIS A 293 11.94 20.75 -38.67
CA HIS A 293 12.81 19.97 -39.52
C HIS A 293 12.33 18.50 -39.58
N HIS A 294 12.03 18.02 -40.79
CA HIS A 294 11.36 16.75 -41.04
C HIS A 294 12.09 15.50 -40.53
N VAL A 295 13.41 15.55 -40.26
CA VAL A 295 14.18 14.40 -39.76
C VAL A 295 14.21 14.34 -38.24
N ASP A 296 14.58 15.43 -37.58
CA ASP A 296 14.85 15.48 -36.13
C ASP A 296 13.80 16.24 -35.33
N GLY A 297 12.93 17.00 -36.00
CA GLY A 297 11.85 17.77 -35.39
C GLY A 297 12.29 19.08 -34.73
N SER A 298 13.49 19.57 -35.05
CA SER A 298 13.99 20.85 -34.54
C SER A 298 13.23 22.04 -35.15
N CYS A 299 13.11 23.14 -34.42
CA CYS A 299 12.48 24.38 -34.89
C CYS A 299 13.58 25.41 -35.26
N PRO A 300 13.88 25.63 -36.56
CA PRO A 300 15.00 26.51 -36.96
C PRO A 300 14.81 27.97 -36.55
N SER A 301 13.55 28.41 -36.48
CA SER A 301 13.16 29.80 -36.23
C SER A 301 12.70 30.04 -34.79
N GLY A 302 13.08 29.14 -33.87
CA GLY A 302 12.71 29.22 -32.45
C GLY A 302 11.28 28.80 -32.15
N CYS A 303 10.82 29.15 -30.95
CA CYS A 303 9.52 28.73 -30.41
C CYS A 303 8.50 29.88 -30.34
N ASN A 304 7.22 29.56 -30.52
CA ASN A 304 6.14 30.47 -30.15
C ASN A 304 6.11 30.67 -28.63
N ALA A 305 5.57 31.81 -28.19
CA ALA A 305 5.36 32.13 -26.79
C ALA A 305 4.65 30.98 -26.05
N GLY A 306 5.18 30.62 -24.87
CA GLY A 306 4.67 29.52 -24.05
C GLY A 306 5.37 28.18 -24.27
N ALA A 307 6.35 28.09 -25.18
CA ALA A 307 7.15 26.88 -25.37
C ALA A 307 8.66 27.18 -25.49
N TYR A 308 9.49 26.19 -25.14
CA TYR A 308 10.95 26.26 -25.28
C TYR A 308 11.59 24.91 -25.64
N GLY A 309 12.90 24.97 -25.87
CA GLY A 309 13.78 23.87 -26.26
C GLY A 309 13.88 23.72 -27.77
N VAL A 310 14.90 22.99 -28.23
CA VAL A 310 15.21 22.84 -29.67
C VAL A 310 14.05 22.31 -30.54
N LYS A 311 13.07 21.62 -29.94
CA LYS A 311 11.85 21.12 -30.62
C LYS A 311 10.57 21.84 -30.20
N CYS A 312 10.65 22.86 -29.34
CA CYS A 312 9.52 23.64 -28.82
C CYS A 312 8.40 22.79 -28.21
N LYS A 313 8.77 21.72 -27.50
CA LYS A 313 7.82 20.79 -26.85
C LYS A 313 7.64 21.05 -25.36
N GLN A 314 8.57 21.78 -24.75
CA GLN A 314 8.51 22.03 -23.32
C GLN A 314 7.66 23.27 -23.07
N PRO A 315 6.63 23.22 -22.21
CA PRO A 315 5.85 24.41 -21.88
C PRO A 315 6.68 25.35 -21.00
N CYS A 316 6.53 26.67 -21.17
CA CYS A 316 7.07 27.66 -20.24
C CYS A 316 6.44 27.50 -18.84
N GLY A 317 7.16 27.93 -17.80
CA GLY A 317 6.59 28.05 -16.45
C GLY A 317 5.83 29.37 -16.25
N ASN A 318 5.54 29.68 -15.00
CA ASN A 318 4.73 30.83 -14.60
C ASN A 318 5.58 32.12 -14.48
N CYS A 319 6.12 32.61 -15.59
CA CYS A 319 6.98 33.80 -15.63
C CYS A 319 6.22 35.09 -15.27
N SER A 320 6.90 36.00 -14.56
CA SER A 320 6.34 37.30 -14.16
C SER A 320 5.89 38.18 -15.31
N ASN A 321 4.88 39.03 -15.05
CA ASN A 321 4.43 40.11 -15.95
C ASN A 321 3.97 39.68 -17.36
N GLY A 322 3.67 38.39 -17.57
CA GLY A 322 3.24 37.88 -18.87
C GLY A 322 4.36 37.88 -19.92
N GLU A 323 5.62 38.05 -19.51
CA GLU A 323 6.75 37.92 -20.42
C GLU A 323 6.95 36.44 -20.82
N PRO A 324 7.20 36.16 -22.11
CA PRO A 324 7.49 34.81 -22.56
C PRO A 324 8.83 34.33 -21.98
N CYS A 325 8.90 33.04 -21.64
CA CYS A 325 10.17 32.44 -21.24
C CYS A 325 11.15 32.39 -22.42
N ASN A 326 12.45 32.26 -22.12
CA ASN A 326 13.48 32.04 -23.12
C ASN A 326 13.18 30.76 -23.93
N ASP A 327 13.19 30.85 -25.25
CA ASP A 327 12.80 29.76 -26.15
C ASP A 327 13.85 28.64 -26.25
N VAL A 328 15.08 28.86 -25.78
CA VAL A 328 16.14 27.86 -25.76
C VAL A 328 16.11 27.05 -24.45
N ASP A 329 16.19 27.72 -23.30
CA ASP A 329 16.37 27.07 -21.99
C ASP A 329 15.15 27.15 -21.06
N GLY A 330 14.12 27.93 -21.42
CA GLY A 330 12.89 28.07 -20.64
C GLY A 330 13.01 28.98 -19.43
N SER A 331 14.11 29.73 -19.29
CA SER A 331 14.33 30.66 -18.18
C SER A 331 13.38 31.86 -18.22
N CYS A 332 12.99 32.37 -17.05
CA CYS A 332 12.14 33.56 -16.90
C CYS A 332 13.02 34.79 -16.51
N PRO A 333 13.23 35.78 -17.39
CA PRO A 333 14.14 36.90 -17.13
C PRO A 333 13.72 37.79 -15.94
N SER A 334 12.41 37.95 -15.75
CA SER A 334 11.80 38.81 -14.73
C SER A 334 11.36 38.05 -13.46
N GLY A 335 11.84 36.81 -13.27
CA GLY A 335 11.46 35.96 -12.14
C GLY A 335 10.08 35.31 -12.30
N CYS A 336 9.52 34.85 -11.18
CA CYS A 336 8.29 34.05 -11.15
C CYS A 336 7.10 34.81 -10.56
N ASN A 337 5.90 34.52 -11.07
CA ASN A 337 4.66 34.92 -10.40
C ASN A 337 4.50 34.16 -9.08
N ALA A 338 3.69 34.73 -8.17
CA ALA A 338 3.35 34.12 -6.90
C ALA A 338 2.89 32.66 -7.06
N GLY A 339 3.42 31.77 -6.22
CA GLY A 339 3.12 30.34 -6.23
C GLY A 339 4.08 29.48 -7.06
N ALA A 340 5.09 30.06 -7.72
CA ALA A 340 6.14 29.31 -8.42
C ALA A 340 7.54 29.85 -8.12
N TYR A 341 8.53 28.96 -8.21
CA TYR A 341 9.94 29.30 -8.05
C TYR A 341 10.86 28.53 -9.02
N GLY A 342 12.14 28.91 -9.01
CA GLY A 342 13.21 28.36 -9.81
C GLY A 342 13.40 29.11 -11.13
N VAL A 343 14.54 28.91 -11.78
CA VAL A 343 14.93 29.65 -12.99
C VAL A 343 13.91 29.55 -14.14
N THR A 344 13.13 28.47 -14.21
CA THR A 344 12.07 28.27 -15.21
C THR A 344 10.65 28.46 -14.64
N CYS A 345 10.50 28.85 -13.38
CA CYS A 345 9.21 29.05 -12.70
C CYS A 345 8.23 27.87 -12.83
N LYS A 346 8.76 26.65 -12.73
CA LYS A 346 7.99 25.39 -12.84
C LYS A 346 7.78 24.70 -11.50
N GLN A 347 8.58 25.04 -10.49
CA GLN A 347 8.46 24.42 -9.18
C GLN A 347 7.37 25.16 -8.39
N PRO A 348 6.39 24.46 -7.80
CA PRO A 348 5.37 25.11 -7.00
C PRO A 348 5.95 25.55 -5.66
N CYS A 349 5.55 26.73 -5.16
CA CYS A 349 5.82 27.12 -3.76
C CYS A 349 5.12 26.15 -2.79
N GLY A 350 5.71 25.96 -1.60
CA GLY A 350 5.00 25.34 -0.48
C GLY A 350 4.02 26.28 0.21
N ASP A 351 3.41 25.79 1.28
CA ASP A 351 2.43 26.54 2.07
C ASP A 351 3.15 27.46 3.09
N CYS A 352 3.58 28.63 2.60
CA CYS A 352 4.21 29.64 3.44
C CYS A 352 3.22 30.26 4.44
N TYR A 353 3.74 30.73 5.59
CA TYR A 353 2.95 31.29 6.68
C TYR A 353 1.98 32.40 6.21
N ASN A 354 0.69 32.27 6.52
CA ASN A 354 -0.40 33.19 6.13
C ASN A 354 -0.48 33.48 4.62
N GLY A 355 0.01 32.58 3.76
CA GLY A 355 0.02 32.78 2.31
C GLY A 355 1.03 33.83 1.84
N ASP A 356 2.06 34.11 2.65
CA ASP A 356 3.17 34.97 2.23
C ASP A 356 3.84 34.42 0.95
N PRO A 357 4.33 35.29 0.04
CA PRO A 357 5.03 34.82 -1.16
C PRO A 357 6.31 34.06 -0.82
N CYS A 358 6.53 32.91 -1.47
CA CYS A 358 7.83 32.24 -1.41
C CYS A 358 8.87 32.98 -2.27
N ASN A 359 10.14 32.77 -1.98
CA ASN A 359 11.27 33.24 -2.77
C ASN A 359 11.21 32.58 -4.16
N ASP A 360 11.20 33.40 -5.21
CA ASP A 360 11.04 32.95 -6.59
C ASP A 360 12.28 32.25 -7.17
N VAL A 361 13.43 32.34 -6.50
CA VAL A 361 14.68 31.67 -6.91
C VAL A 361 14.77 30.27 -6.31
N ASP A 362 14.60 30.13 -5.00
CA ASP A 362 14.86 28.87 -4.29
C ASP A 362 13.63 28.21 -3.63
N GLY A 363 12.49 28.90 -3.59
CA GLY A 363 11.23 28.39 -3.05
C GLY A 363 11.10 28.51 -1.53
N THR A 364 12.01 29.21 -0.87
CA THR A 364 11.97 29.39 0.59
C THR A 364 10.90 30.37 1.04
N CYS A 365 10.32 30.15 2.21
CA CYS A 365 9.28 30.92 2.88
C CYS A 365 9.93 31.73 4.01
N PRO A 366 10.15 33.05 3.83
CA PRO A 366 10.89 33.87 4.80
C PRO A 366 10.24 33.96 6.18
N SER A 367 8.91 33.85 6.23
CA SER A 367 8.10 33.89 7.46
C SER A 367 7.90 32.51 8.10
N GLY A 368 8.50 31.44 7.53
CA GLY A 368 8.27 30.06 7.93
C GLY A 368 7.01 29.44 7.34
N CYS A 369 6.62 28.28 7.86
CA CYS A 369 5.57 27.43 7.31
C CYS A 369 4.22 27.58 8.00
N ASP A 370 3.16 27.42 7.21
CA ASP A 370 1.79 27.35 7.71
C ASP A 370 1.53 26.07 8.51
N ALA A 371 0.37 26.03 9.17
CA ALA A 371 0.00 24.89 10.00
C ALA A 371 -0.22 23.61 9.19
N GLY A 372 0.44 22.52 9.60
CA GLY A 372 0.33 21.19 8.97
C GLY A 372 1.42 20.88 7.95
N VAL A 373 2.32 21.82 7.66
CA VAL A 373 3.47 21.59 6.79
C VAL A 373 4.79 21.97 7.48
N TYR A 374 5.87 21.32 7.04
CA TYR A 374 7.25 21.57 7.40
C TYR A 374 8.12 21.18 6.21
N ASN A 375 9.30 21.77 6.03
CA ASN A 375 10.44 21.18 5.29
C ASN A 375 11.58 22.20 5.29
N GLY A 376 12.18 22.44 6.45
CA GLY A 376 13.07 23.59 6.63
C GLY A 376 12.36 24.88 6.21
N ASP A 377 12.94 25.58 5.25
CA ASP A 377 12.42 26.87 4.77
C ASP A 377 11.39 26.75 3.63
N LYS A 378 11.09 25.59 3.01
CA LYS A 378 10.24 25.53 1.78
C LYS A 378 8.77 25.16 1.98
N CYS A 379 8.41 24.56 3.11
CA CYS A 379 7.02 24.30 3.51
C CYS A 379 6.19 23.41 2.56
N ASP A 380 6.83 22.41 1.95
CA ASP A 380 6.25 21.51 0.94
C ASP A 380 6.09 20.04 1.40
N ILE A 381 6.35 19.72 2.68
CA ILE A 381 6.10 18.39 3.26
C ILE A 381 5.06 18.49 4.38
N GLU A 382 4.09 17.57 4.39
CA GLU A 382 3.06 17.50 5.44
C GLU A 382 3.61 16.96 6.77
N CYS A 383 3.28 17.57 7.91
CA CYS A 383 3.77 17.18 9.24
C CYS A 383 3.75 15.66 9.47
N PRO A 384 4.80 15.08 10.09
CA PRO A 384 4.78 13.71 10.59
C PRO A 384 3.65 13.50 11.60
N GLU A 385 3.21 12.25 11.73
CA GLU A 385 2.26 11.87 12.79
C GLU A 385 2.82 12.20 14.18
N GLY A 386 1.96 12.74 15.04
CA GLY A 386 2.31 13.09 16.42
C GLY A 386 2.68 14.56 16.65
N ILE A 387 2.86 15.35 15.59
CA ILE A 387 3.13 16.78 15.68
C ILE A 387 2.18 17.62 14.82
N TYR A 388 1.97 18.88 15.20
CA TYR A 388 0.98 19.74 14.57
C TYR A 388 1.35 21.24 14.67
N GLY A 389 0.57 22.04 13.94
CA GLY A 389 0.64 23.50 13.98
C GLY A 389 1.68 24.07 13.04
N PRO A 390 1.96 25.39 13.12
CA PRO A 390 2.94 26.05 12.26
C PRO A 390 4.33 25.47 12.50
N ASN A 391 5.05 25.18 11.41
CA ASN A 391 6.36 24.53 11.43
C ASN A 391 6.40 23.18 12.17
N CYS A 392 5.25 22.54 12.39
CA CYS A 392 5.09 21.30 13.16
C CYS A 392 5.76 21.31 14.55
N GLN A 393 5.73 22.46 15.25
CA GLN A 393 6.44 22.61 16.54
C GLN A 393 5.66 22.11 17.77
N ASN A 394 4.37 21.76 17.64
CA ASN A 394 3.54 21.33 18.75
C ASN A 394 3.34 19.82 18.75
N ASN A 395 3.35 19.19 19.92
CA ASN A 395 3.11 17.75 20.06
C ASN A 395 1.64 17.45 20.28
N CYS A 396 1.11 16.45 19.58
CA CYS A 396 -0.22 15.91 19.85
C CYS A 396 -0.31 15.36 21.29
N SER A 397 -1.44 15.55 21.95
CA SER A 397 -1.65 15.02 23.30
C SER A 397 -1.59 13.48 23.34
N LEU A 398 -0.96 12.95 24.39
CA LEU A 398 -0.99 11.50 24.69
C LEU A 398 -2.38 11.03 25.15
N HIS A 399 -3.27 11.96 25.49
CA HIS A 399 -4.62 11.68 25.99
C HIS A 399 -5.69 11.75 24.90
N CYS A 400 -5.31 11.86 23.63
CA CYS A 400 -6.20 11.59 22.51
C CYS A 400 -6.72 10.14 22.56
N ALA A 401 -7.91 9.89 22.01
CA ALA A 401 -8.52 8.55 21.95
C ALA A 401 -7.57 7.48 21.41
N VAL A 402 -6.77 7.84 20.40
CA VAL A 402 -5.52 7.15 20.05
C VAL A 402 -4.37 8.07 20.45
N SER A 403 -3.47 7.57 21.30
CA SER A 403 -2.35 8.36 21.86
C SER A 403 -1.55 9.07 20.76
N ALA A 404 -1.26 10.36 20.95
CA ALA A 404 -0.53 11.21 20.01
C ALA A 404 -1.18 11.36 18.61
N ARG A 405 -2.43 10.95 18.40
CA ARG A 405 -3.08 11.05 17.09
C ARG A 405 -4.02 12.27 17.02
N CYS A 406 -3.55 13.32 16.37
CA CYS A 406 -4.29 14.56 16.22
C CYS A 406 -4.23 15.14 14.80
N ASN A 407 -5.11 16.11 14.51
CA ASN A 407 -5.09 16.83 13.25
C ASN A 407 -3.83 17.69 13.14
N VAL A 408 -3.05 17.49 12.08
CA VAL A 408 -1.74 18.15 11.86
C VAL A 408 -1.80 19.69 11.79
N LYS A 409 -2.96 20.29 11.47
CA LYS A 409 -3.11 21.75 11.45
C LYS A 409 -3.50 22.32 12.81
N THR A 410 -4.46 21.69 13.48
CA THR A 410 -5.15 22.27 14.65
C THR A 410 -4.79 21.64 15.99
N GLY A 411 -4.15 20.47 16.00
CA GLY A 411 -3.87 19.72 17.22
C GLY A 411 -5.07 18.95 17.78
N LYS A 412 -6.23 19.07 17.15
CA LYS A 412 -7.47 18.45 17.61
C LYS A 412 -7.36 16.93 17.57
N CYS A 413 -7.63 16.26 18.70
CA CYS A 413 -7.59 14.82 18.78
C CYS A 413 -8.65 14.17 17.89
N THR A 414 -8.23 13.23 17.04
CA THR A 414 -9.15 12.46 16.21
C THR A 414 -9.83 11.39 17.06
N GLY A 415 -11.16 11.38 17.11
CA GLY A 415 -11.94 10.44 17.93
C GLY A 415 -12.16 10.86 19.39
N GLY A 416 -11.81 12.08 19.78
CA GLY A 416 -12.06 12.62 21.13
C GLY A 416 -10.96 12.29 22.13
N CYS A 417 -11.28 12.37 23.43
CA CYS A 417 -10.33 12.21 24.52
C CYS A 417 -10.46 10.87 25.25
N GLN A 418 -9.35 10.41 25.82
CA GLN A 418 -9.34 9.34 26.81
C GLN A 418 -10.11 9.74 28.06
N ALA A 419 -10.54 8.74 28.85
CA ALA A 419 -11.25 8.98 30.10
C ALA A 419 -10.45 9.87 31.07
N GLY A 420 -11.11 10.85 31.67
CA GLY A 420 -10.48 11.80 32.59
C GLY A 420 -9.90 13.05 31.94
N TRP A 421 -10.06 13.22 30.63
CA TRP A 421 -9.56 14.36 29.86
C TRP A 421 -10.65 15.00 28.98
N LYS A 422 -10.53 16.31 28.75
CA LYS A 422 -11.42 17.15 27.93
C LYS A 422 -10.59 18.22 27.20
N SER A 423 -11.30 19.14 26.52
CA SER A 423 -10.79 20.08 25.50
C SER A 423 -10.71 19.45 24.10
N SER A 424 -10.52 20.28 23.07
CA SER A 424 -10.33 19.80 21.69
C SER A 424 -9.00 19.05 21.49
N ILE A 425 -8.01 19.33 22.33
CA ILE A 425 -6.66 18.74 22.27
C ILE A 425 -6.36 17.80 23.45
N CYS A 426 -7.33 17.54 24.33
CA CYS A 426 -7.22 16.59 25.44
C CYS A 426 -6.05 16.90 26.40
N ASP A 427 -5.86 18.17 26.73
CA ASP A 427 -4.85 18.69 27.67
C ASP A 427 -5.45 19.10 29.02
N GLU A 428 -6.77 19.22 29.12
CA GLU A 428 -7.47 19.54 30.35
C GLU A 428 -7.95 18.28 31.06
N LYS A 429 -7.68 18.16 32.36
CA LYS A 429 -8.29 17.12 33.21
C LYS A 429 -9.77 17.39 33.43
N CYS A 430 -10.57 16.35 33.69
CA CYS A 430 -11.93 16.55 34.18
C CYS A 430 -11.95 17.38 35.47
N GLY A 431 -13.00 18.19 35.63
CA GLY A 431 -13.17 19.01 36.83
C GLY A 431 -13.49 18.15 38.06
N ASN A 432 -13.42 18.75 39.24
CA ASN A 432 -13.49 18.04 40.53
C ASN A 432 -14.75 17.19 40.75
N ASN A 433 -15.84 17.45 40.03
CA ASN A 433 -17.12 16.76 40.16
C ASN A 433 -17.49 15.88 38.96
N THR A 434 -16.58 15.70 37.99
CA THR A 434 -16.84 14.89 36.80
C THR A 434 -15.70 13.92 36.46
N TYR A 435 -16.04 12.82 35.82
CA TYR A 435 -15.09 11.78 35.42
C TYR A 435 -15.48 11.06 34.12
N GLY A 436 -14.62 10.17 33.66
CA GLY A 436 -14.88 9.29 32.51
C GLY A 436 -14.59 9.94 31.17
N VAL A 437 -15.03 9.31 30.08
CA VAL A 437 -14.83 9.80 28.70
C VAL A 437 -15.56 11.14 28.52
N GLU A 438 -14.83 12.15 28.04
CA GLU A 438 -15.31 13.53 27.87
C GLU A 438 -15.93 14.15 29.14
N CYS A 439 -15.58 13.64 30.33
CA CYS A 439 -16.06 14.14 31.61
C CYS A 439 -17.59 14.17 31.75
N LYS A 440 -18.30 13.23 31.10
CA LYS A 440 -19.77 13.18 31.10
C LYS A 440 -20.38 12.56 32.35
N GLN A 441 -19.58 11.91 33.20
CA GLN A 441 -20.08 11.27 34.43
C GLN A 441 -19.90 12.20 35.64
N SER A 442 -20.90 12.25 36.53
CA SER A 442 -20.81 13.00 37.79
C SER A 442 -20.20 12.17 38.92
N CYS A 443 -19.39 12.79 39.78
CA CYS A 443 -18.92 12.18 41.04
C CYS A 443 -20.10 11.90 42.00
N GLY A 444 -19.90 10.97 42.95
CA GLY A 444 -20.81 10.79 44.08
C GLY A 444 -20.43 11.67 45.28
N ASN A 445 -20.96 11.36 46.45
CA ASN A 445 -20.72 12.12 47.68
C ASN A 445 -19.41 11.66 48.36
N CYS A 446 -18.27 12.05 47.78
CA CYS A 446 -16.96 11.77 48.36
C CYS A 446 -16.72 12.59 49.63
N SER A 447 -16.01 12.00 50.61
CA SER A 447 -15.80 12.61 51.93
C SER A 447 -15.29 14.05 51.88
N ASN A 448 -15.93 14.94 52.66
CA ASN A 448 -15.58 16.37 52.78
C ASN A 448 -15.55 17.15 51.45
N GLY A 449 -16.24 16.67 50.42
CA GLY A 449 -16.23 17.29 49.09
C GLY A 449 -14.90 17.13 48.34
N GLU A 450 -14.05 16.16 48.72
CA GLU A 450 -12.83 15.84 47.98
C GLU A 450 -13.15 15.39 46.54
N PRO A 451 -12.35 15.79 45.54
CA PRO A 451 -12.59 15.42 44.15
C PRO A 451 -12.54 13.91 43.94
N CYS A 452 -13.50 13.37 43.18
CA CYS A 452 -13.40 11.98 42.76
C CYS A 452 -12.30 11.82 41.69
N HIS A 453 -11.76 10.61 41.57
CA HIS A 453 -10.71 10.30 40.62
C HIS A 453 -11.22 10.52 39.18
N HIS A 454 -10.68 11.53 38.49
CA HIS A 454 -11.15 12.01 37.18
C HIS A 454 -11.28 10.93 36.08
N VAL A 455 -10.51 9.84 36.13
CA VAL A 455 -10.66 8.73 35.17
C VAL A 455 -11.84 7.80 35.47
N ASN A 456 -11.93 7.27 36.70
CA ASN A 456 -12.84 6.16 37.03
C ASN A 456 -13.98 6.54 38.00
N GLY A 457 -13.94 7.72 38.59
CA GLY A 457 -14.95 8.26 39.49
C GLY A 457 -14.91 7.74 40.92
N SER A 458 -13.82 7.08 41.33
CA SER A 458 -13.66 6.57 42.70
C SER A 458 -13.37 7.70 43.69
N CYS A 459 -13.78 7.54 44.96
CA CYS A 459 -13.50 8.49 46.03
C CYS A 459 -12.33 7.94 46.89
N PRO A 460 -11.11 8.50 46.80
CA PRO A 460 -9.93 7.96 47.48
C PRO A 460 -10.02 8.00 49.01
N SER A 461 -10.78 8.96 49.55
CA SER A 461 -10.91 9.21 50.99
C SER A 461 -12.18 8.61 51.61
N GLY A 462 -12.95 7.81 50.87
CA GLY A 462 -14.23 7.26 51.32
C GLY A 462 -15.43 8.16 50.99
N CYS A 463 -16.57 7.86 51.61
CA CYS A 463 -17.85 8.54 51.39
C CYS A 463 -18.26 9.47 52.53
N ASP A 464 -19.05 10.50 52.22
CA ASP A 464 -19.79 11.24 53.23
C ASP A 464 -20.91 10.39 53.83
N ALA A 465 -21.31 10.72 55.06
CA ALA A 465 -22.41 10.04 55.75
C ALA A 465 -23.69 10.02 54.90
N GLY A 466 -24.31 8.85 54.80
CA GLY A 466 -25.50 8.64 53.96
C GLY A 466 -25.22 8.12 52.55
N ALA A 467 -23.95 7.93 52.16
CA ALA A 467 -23.57 7.30 50.90
C ALA A 467 -22.53 6.18 51.09
N TYR A 468 -22.55 5.20 50.18
CA TYR A 468 -21.59 4.09 50.18
C TYR A 468 -21.17 3.65 48.76
N GLY A 469 -20.15 2.78 48.72
CA GLY A 469 -19.55 2.18 47.54
C GLY A 469 -18.33 2.97 47.04
N VAL A 470 -17.51 2.35 46.20
CA VAL A 470 -16.22 2.93 45.72
C VAL A 470 -16.34 4.30 45.02
N LYS A 471 -17.55 4.68 44.55
CA LYS A 471 -17.85 5.98 43.93
C LYS A 471 -18.83 6.83 44.75
N CYS A 472 -19.25 6.38 45.94
CA CYS A 472 -20.18 7.05 46.84
C CYS A 472 -21.49 7.49 46.16
N LYS A 473 -22.04 6.63 45.28
CA LYS A 473 -23.29 6.89 44.54
C LYS A 473 -24.50 6.16 45.12
N GLN A 474 -24.29 5.19 46.00
CA GLN A 474 -25.38 4.42 46.60
C GLN A 474 -25.82 5.09 47.90
N PRO A 475 -27.12 5.27 48.14
CA PRO A 475 -27.61 5.82 49.40
C PRO A 475 -27.55 4.76 50.51
N CYS A 476 -27.18 5.15 51.74
CA CYS A 476 -27.35 4.29 52.92
C CYS A 476 -28.85 4.02 53.18
N GLY A 477 -29.16 2.84 53.73
CA GLY A 477 -30.48 2.57 54.32
C GLY A 477 -30.64 3.19 55.71
N ASN A 478 -31.73 2.85 56.39
CA ASN A 478 -32.05 3.45 57.70
C ASN A 478 -31.39 2.65 58.84
N CYS A 479 -30.09 2.91 59.07
CA CYS A 479 -29.37 2.33 60.19
C CYS A 479 -29.88 2.87 61.54
N SER A 480 -29.81 2.02 62.57
CA SER A 480 -30.30 2.34 63.91
C SER A 480 -29.76 3.66 64.47
N ASN A 481 -30.62 4.46 65.10
CA ASN A 481 -30.25 5.71 65.81
C ASN A 481 -29.51 6.75 64.94
N GLY A 482 -29.63 6.67 63.62
CA GLY A 482 -28.92 7.58 62.71
C GLY A 482 -27.40 7.33 62.62
N ASP A 483 -26.93 6.16 63.05
CA ASP A 483 -25.53 5.76 62.86
C ASP A 483 -25.19 5.68 61.36
N PRO A 484 -24.00 6.12 60.92
CA PRO A 484 -23.61 6.04 59.53
C PRO A 484 -23.44 4.59 59.08
N CYS A 485 -23.90 4.27 57.88
CA CYS A 485 -23.61 2.98 57.27
C CYS A 485 -22.12 2.88 56.88
N ASN A 486 -21.63 1.65 56.73
CA ASN A 486 -20.28 1.40 56.21
C ASN A 486 -20.12 2.00 54.82
N ASP A 487 -19.10 2.82 54.61
CA ASP A 487 -18.89 3.57 53.37
C ASP A 487 -18.47 2.69 52.18
N VAL A 488 -17.98 1.47 52.43
CA VAL A 488 -17.56 0.52 51.38
C VAL A 488 -18.74 -0.33 50.91
N ASP A 489 -19.46 -0.98 51.82
CA ASP A 489 -20.49 -1.98 51.47
C ASP A 489 -21.93 -1.57 51.81
N GLY A 490 -22.13 -0.51 52.60
CA GLY A 490 -23.43 0.00 52.99
C GLY A 490 -24.05 -0.69 54.21
N SER A 491 -23.33 -1.57 54.89
CA SER A 491 -23.84 -2.31 56.05
C SER A 491 -24.03 -1.44 57.30
N CYS A 492 -25.04 -1.77 58.12
CA CYS A 492 -25.33 -1.09 59.38
C CYS A 492 -24.82 -1.92 60.57
N LEU A 493 -23.78 -1.44 61.27
CA LEU A 493 -23.12 -2.19 62.33
C LEU A 493 -24.03 -2.52 63.53
N PHE A 494 -25.02 -1.67 63.80
CA PHE A 494 -25.91 -1.78 64.96
C PHE A 494 -27.35 -2.17 64.61
N GLY A 495 -27.58 -2.72 63.41
CA GLY A 495 -28.92 -3.09 62.94
C GLY A 495 -29.75 -1.90 62.42
N CYS A 496 -31.03 -2.14 62.16
CA CYS A 496 -31.92 -1.27 61.40
C CYS A 496 -32.95 -0.54 62.27
N ASP A 497 -33.33 0.67 61.86
CA ASP A 497 -34.47 1.37 62.45
C ASP A 497 -35.79 0.63 62.17
N ASN A 498 -36.86 1.04 62.86
CA ASN A 498 -38.18 0.42 62.73
C ASN A 498 -38.66 0.37 61.27
N GLY A 499 -39.27 -0.75 60.89
CA GLY A 499 -39.95 -0.88 59.59
C GLY A 499 -39.05 -1.30 58.42
N VAL A 500 -37.74 -1.47 58.65
CA VAL A 500 -36.77 -2.00 57.68
C VAL A 500 -35.87 -3.08 58.28
N TYR A 501 -35.32 -3.95 57.45
CA TYR A 501 -34.39 -5.01 57.83
C TYR A 501 -33.34 -5.29 56.75
N GLY A 502 -32.46 -6.26 57.04
CA GLY A 502 -31.35 -6.67 56.17
C GLY A 502 -30.04 -5.98 56.54
N GLU A 503 -28.91 -6.45 56.00
CA GLU A 503 -27.58 -5.94 56.39
C GLU A 503 -27.40 -4.44 56.14
N LYS A 504 -28.13 -3.88 55.17
CA LYS A 504 -28.06 -2.46 54.77
C LYS A 504 -29.29 -1.64 55.18
N CYS A 505 -30.29 -2.26 55.80
CA CYS A 505 -31.52 -1.59 56.26
C CYS A 505 -32.29 -0.83 55.15
N ASP A 506 -32.26 -1.36 53.93
CA ASP A 506 -32.91 -0.84 52.73
C ASP A 506 -34.11 -1.69 52.27
N ILE A 507 -34.42 -2.76 53.01
CA ILE A 507 -35.52 -3.67 52.72
C ILE A 507 -36.68 -3.41 53.69
N GLU A 508 -37.87 -3.20 53.16
CA GLU A 508 -39.08 -3.00 53.97
C GLU A 508 -39.48 -4.27 54.72
N CYS A 509 -39.97 -4.15 55.97
CA CYS A 509 -40.41 -5.33 56.73
C CYS A 509 -41.40 -6.21 55.96
N PRO A 510 -41.24 -7.54 55.98
CA PRO A 510 -42.24 -8.47 55.46
C PRO A 510 -43.58 -8.30 56.18
N ALA A 511 -44.68 -8.62 55.48
CA ALA A 511 -46.01 -8.57 56.07
C ALA A 511 -46.09 -9.42 57.35
N GLY A 512 -46.68 -8.85 58.40
CA GLY A 512 -46.81 -9.51 59.72
C GLY A 512 -45.60 -9.32 60.64
N ARG A 513 -44.59 -8.54 60.25
CA ARG A 513 -43.47 -8.14 61.11
C ARG A 513 -43.36 -6.63 61.25
N TYR A 514 -42.85 -6.17 62.38
CA TYR A 514 -42.67 -4.75 62.68
C TYR A 514 -41.51 -4.52 63.67
N GLY A 515 -41.23 -3.25 63.98
CA GLY A 515 -40.21 -2.87 64.96
C GLY A 515 -38.79 -2.89 64.40
N ARG A 516 -37.81 -2.81 65.30
CA ARG A 516 -36.38 -2.80 64.97
C ARG A 516 -35.98 -4.11 64.31
N ASP A 517 -35.21 -4.05 63.22
CA ASP A 517 -34.79 -5.22 62.44
C ASP A 517 -35.94 -6.15 61.96
N CYS A 518 -37.20 -5.70 62.08
CA CYS A 518 -38.41 -6.51 61.88
C CYS A 518 -38.46 -7.79 62.76
N ASP A 519 -37.88 -7.72 63.96
CA ASP A 519 -37.81 -8.84 64.90
C ASP A 519 -39.15 -9.10 65.61
N GLU A 520 -40.05 -8.11 65.67
CA GLU A 520 -41.35 -8.27 66.30
C GLU A 520 -42.39 -8.82 65.31
N THR A 521 -43.23 -9.74 65.79
CA THR A 521 -44.34 -10.32 65.03
C THR A 521 -45.64 -9.62 65.40
N CYS A 522 -46.43 -9.26 64.40
CA CYS A 522 -47.78 -8.76 64.62
C CYS A 522 -48.67 -9.89 65.16
N GLY A 523 -49.61 -9.55 66.05
CA GLY A 523 -50.56 -10.53 66.59
C GLY A 523 -51.43 -11.13 65.49
N ASP A 524 -51.74 -12.42 65.59
CA ASP A 524 -52.59 -13.15 64.61
C ASP A 524 -54.01 -12.57 64.48
N GLN A 525 -54.41 -11.74 65.43
CA GLN A 525 -55.72 -11.09 65.51
C GLN A 525 -55.77 -9.73 64.80
N CYS A 526 -54.66 -9.33 64.18
CA CYS A 526 -54.47 -8.06 63.52
C CYS A 526 -54.81 -8.16 62.02
N GLN A 527 -55.74 -7.33 61.53
CA GLN A 527 -55.98 -7.19 60.09
C GLN A 527 -55.04 -6.10 59.56
N GLY A 528 -53.87 -6.48 59.05
CA GLY A 528 -52.89 -5.55 58.48
C GLY A 528 -52.22 -4.66 59.53
N CYS A 529 -50.94 -4.93 59.78
CA CYS A 529 -50.16 -4.32 60.86
C CYS A 529 -49.13 -3.33 60.30
N ASN A 530 -49.04 -2.15 60.91
CA ASN A 530 -48.09 -1.12 60.54
C ASN A 530 -46.65 -1.57 60.79
N ARG A 531 -45.82 -1.59 59.75
CA ARG A 531 -44.43 -2.05 59.86
C ARG A 531 -43.56 -1.26 60.83
N PHE A 532 -43.91 -0.01 61.13
CA PHE A 532 -43.14 0.85 62.03
C PHE A 532 -43.60 0.73 63.48
N SER A 533 -44.91 0.70 63.71
CA SER A 533 -45.49 0.82 65.07
C SER A 533 -46.16 -0.45 65.60
N GLY A 534 -46.40 -1.45 64.74
CA GLY A 534 -47.13 -2.67 65.10
C GLY A 534 -48.64 -2.50 65.25
N VAL A 535 -49.16 -1.30 64.97
CA VAL A 535 -50.58 -0.96 65.11
C VAL A 535 -51.39 -1.60 64.00
N CYS A 536 -52.57 -2.11 64.32
CA CYS A 536 -53.45 -2.76 63.35
C CYS A 536 -54.24 -1.72 62.55
N ASP A 537 -53.66 -1.29 61.43
CA ASP A 537 -54.16 -0.21 60.59
C ASP A 537 -55.53 -0.54 59.95
N LEU A 538 -55.85 -1.83 59.73
CA LEU A 538 -57.19 -2.26 59.23
C LEU A 538 -58.08 -2.82 60.34
N GLY A 539 -57.71 -2.65 61.61
CA GLY A 539 -58.49 -3.05 62.77
C GLY A 539 -58.30 -4.51 63.21
N CYS A 540 -59.12 -4.95 64.17
CA CYS A 540 -59.00 -6.26 64.82
C CYS A 540 -59.93 -7.32 64.22
N LEU A 541 -59.54 -8.59 64.33
CA LEU A 541 -60.46 -9.70 64.13
C LEU A 541 -61.57 -9.66 65.21
N PRO A 542 -62.80 -10.14 64.91
CA PRO A 542 -63.92 -10.10 65.85
C PRO A 542 -63.59 -10.72 67.22
N GLY A 543 -63.96 -10.02 68.29
CA GLY A 543 -63.70 -10.45 69.67
C GLY A 543 -62.41 -9.88 70.29
N TRP A 544 -61.64 -9.10 69.53
CA TRP A 544 -60.43 -8.42 69.99
C TRP A 544 -60.56 -6.90 69.85
N THR A 545 -59.88 -6.17 70.74
CA THR A 545 -59.84 -4.72 70.81
C THR A 545 -58.44 -4.24 71.21
N GLY A 546 -58.23 -2.93 71.28
CA GLY A 546 -56.91 -2.31 71.46
C GLY A 546 -56.20 -1.98 70.14
N GLN A 547 -55.16 -1.15 70.19
CA GLN A 547 -54.45 -0.67 69.00
C GLN A 547 -53.60 -1.75 68.31
N ARG A 548 -53.23 -2.81 69.04
CA ARG A 548 -52.49 -3.98 68.52
C ARG A 548 -53.32 -5.27 68.58
N CYS A 549 -54.62 -5.17 68.88
CA CYS A 549 -55.56 -6.30 68.95
C CYS A 549 -55.13 -7.40 69.93
N ASP A 550 -54.53 -7.00 71.04
CA ASP A 550 -53.98 -7.84 72.10
C ASP A 550 -54.94 -8.03 73.29
N GLU A 551 -56.09 -7.33 73.30
CA GLU A 551 -57.10 -7.42 74.35
C GLU A 551 -58.39 -8.09 73.87
N PRO A 552 -58.95 -9.08 74.60
CA PRO A 552 -60.25 -9.65 74.28
C PRO A 552 -61.38 -8.71 74.72
N CYS A 553 -62.45 -8.61 73.92
CA CYS A 553 -63.64 -7.85 74.30
C CYS A 553 -64.31 -8.48 75.54
N THR A 554 -64.42 -7.74 76.64
CA THR A 554 -65.12 -8.21 77.85
C THR A 554 -66.60 -7.84 77.80
N PHE A 555 -67.47 -8.83 78.00
CA PHE A 555 -68.92 -8.61 78.10
C PHE A 555 -69.31 -8.42 79.57
N GLY A 556 -69.67 -7.18 79.95
CA GLY A 556 -70.23 -6.83 81.25
C GLY A 556 -71.28 -5.71 81.14
N ASN A 557 -72.56 -6.08 81.25
CA ASN A 557 -73.82 -5.31 81.37
C ASN A 557 -73.69 -4.05 82.28
N ASN A 558 -74.28 -2.85 82.10
CA ASN A 558 -75.38 -2.26 81.31
C ASN A 558 -75.00 -0.78 81.05
N GLU A 559 -75.34 -0.11 79.95
CA GLU A 559 -76.64 0.54 79.75
C GLU A 559 -76.91 0.80 78.24
N PHE A 560 -78.19 0.69 77.90
CA PHE A 560 -78.80 0.95 76.60
C PHE A 560 -78.50 2.38 76.09
N ASP A 561 -78.06 2.50 74.84
CA ASP A 561 -78.65 3.47 73.93
C ASP A 561 -78.86 2.81 72.56
N GLN A 562 -80.13 2.58 72.23
CA GLN A 562 -80.56 1.94 71.00
C GLN A 562 -80.94 2.97 69.93
N VAL A 563 -80.33 2.78 68.77
CA VAL A 563 -81.00 2.65 67.46
C VAL A 563 -81.78 3.88 66.95
N ASN A 564 -81.20 4.61 66.00
CA ASN A 564 -81.69 4.67 64.61
C ASN A 564 -80.97 5.74 63.77
N ASN A 565 -80.31 5.31 62.70
CA ASN A 565 -80.45 5.97 61.41
C ASN A 565 -80.23 4.98 60.27
N MET A 566 -81.24 4.16 59.99
CA MET A 566 -81.45 3.60 58.65
C MET A 566 -82.58 4.37 57.97
N ARG A 567 -82.24 5.10 56.91
CA ARG A 567 -83.04 5.61 55.77
C ARG A 567 -82.22 6.77 55.20
N LEU A 568 -81.67 6.77 54.00
CA LEU A 568 -82.18 6.38 52.69
C LEU A 568 -80.98 6.22 51.73
N PHE A 569 -81.04 5.24 50.83
CA PHE A 569 -80.91 5.40 49.37
C PHE A 569 -80.58 4.02 48.75
N SER A 570 -81.63 3.27 48.44
CA SER A 570 -81.63 2.38 47.28
C SER A 570 -82.31 3.13 46.15
N ASN A 571 -81.61 3.34 45.03
CA ASN A 571 -82.04 3.03 43.66
C ASN A 571 -81.35 3.89 42.59
N PHE A 572 -80.82 3.20 41.55
CA PHE A 572 -80.85 3.56 40.11
C PHE A 572 -80.01 4.80 39.70
N LEU A 573 -79.23 4.91 38.60
CA LEU A 573 -79.07 4.26 37.28
C LEU A 573 -77.78 4.81 36.60
N PHE A 574 -77.21 4.01 35.68
CA PHE A 574 -76.63 4.33 34.35
C PHE A 574 -75.55 5.43 34.11
N SER A 575 -74.55 4.99 33.31
CA SER A 575 -73.85 5.67 32.20
C SER A 575 -73.43 7.13 32.32
N LEU A 576 -72.11 7.37 32.33
CA LEU A 576 -71.31 7.80 31.17
C LEU A 576 -69.81 7.72 31.47
#